data_AF-A0A9Q3FIX4-F1
#
_entry.id   AF-A0A9Q3FIX4-F1
#
_cell.length_a   1.000
_cell.length_b   1.000
_cell.length_c   1.000
_cell.angle_alpha   90.00
_cell.angle_beta   90.00
_cell.angle_gamma   90.00
#
_symmetry.space_group_name_H-M   'P 1'
#
loop_
_entity.id
_entity.type
_entity.pdbx_description
1 polymer ?
#
loop_
_entity_poly.entity_id
_entity_poly.type
_entity_poly.pdbx_seq_one_letter_code
_entity_poly.pdbx_strand_id
1 'polypeptide(L)'
;MNEKTVDRKEISTIPILDGTKYGHWKMRIKIHLRYRDLLDVCNRPCPSDTSTGAANKWTKARFEAINLITTRITERVFREVINSKNIENSHLLWSKISEQYASKRAVNRGRVWMDRQLCFFDGNLQNYIDHCRKLMM
;
A
#
# COMPACT_ATOMS: atom_id res chain seq x y z
N MET A 1 6.48 -5.45 28.85
CA MET A 1 6.31 -5.91 27.45
C MET A 1 7.00 -4.88 26.57
N ASN A 2 8.01 -5.24 25.77
CA ASN A 2 8.86 -4.26 25.08
C ASN A 2 8.14 -3.59 23.91
N GLU A 3 8.33 -2.27 23.74
CA GLU A 3 7.75 -1.42 22.68
C GLU A 3 7.90 -2.03 21.26
N LYS A 4 9.08 -2.60 20.96
CA LYS A 4 9.36 -3.31 19.68
C LYS A 4 8.49 -4.54 19.42
N THR A 5 7.95 -5.17 20.46
CA THR A 5 7.08 -6.37 20.32
C THR A 5 5.62 -5.99 20.06
N VAL A 6 5.19 -4.82 20.53
CA VAL A 6 3.87 -4.24 20.26
C VAL A 6 3.82 -3.79 18.80
N ASP A 7 4.86 -3.10 18.32
CA ASP A 7 5.01 -2.68 16.93
C ASP A 7 4.88 -3.83 15.93
N ARG A 8 5.52 -4.97 16.18
CA ARG A 8 5.41 -6.14 15.28
C ARG A 8 3.99 -6.70 15.21
N LYS A 9 3.25 -6.70 16.33
CA LYS A 9 1.85 -7.14 16.36
C LYS A 9 0.94 -6.17 15.62
N GLU A 10 1.13 -4.85 15.78
CA GLU A 10 0.37 -3.84 15.03
C GLU A 10 0.62 -3.94 13.53
N ILE A 11 1.87 -4.12 13.11
CA ILE A 11 2.20 -4.23 11.69
C ILE A 11 1.60 -5.53 11.13
N SER A 12 1.47 -6.59 11.94
CA SER A 12 0.87 -7.88 11.53
C SER A 12 -0.59 -7.81 11.08
N THR A 13 -1.33 -6.77 11.49
CA THR A 13 -2.72 -6.56 11.05
C THR A 13 -2.82 -5.97 9.63
N ILE A 14 -1.71 -5.50 9.07
CA ILE A 14 -1.65 -5.02 7.69
C ILE A 14 -1.51 -6.25 6.78
N PRO A 15 -2.43 -6.45 5.81
CA PRO A 15 -2.29 -7.53 4.85
C PRO A 15 -1.00 -7.35 4.02
N ILE A 16 -0.50 -8.41 3.41
CA ILE A 16 0.65 -8.34 2.51
C ILE A 16 0.14 -8.03 1.10
N LEU A 17 0.72 -7.04 0.42
CA LEU A 17 0.43 -6.78 -0.99
C LEU A 17 1.16 -7.81 -1.86
N ASP A 18 0.39 -8.65 -2.53
CA ASP A 18 0.87 -9.67 -3.48
C ASP A 18 0.57 -9.35 -4.95
N GLY A 19 -0.04 -8.18 -5.19
CA GLY A 19 -0.55 -7.74 -6.48
C GLY A 19 -2.07 -7.83 -6.62
N THR A 20 -2.76 -8.41 -5.65
CA THR A 20 -4.23 -8.45 -5.56
C THR A 20 -4.73 -7.59 -4.40
N LYS A 21 -6.03 -7.26 -4.39
CA LYS A 21 -6.71 -6.56 -3.28
C LYS A 21 -6.00 -5.28 -2.82
N TYR A 22 -5.43 -4.54 -3.78
CA TYR A 22 -4.68 -3.31 -3.52
C TYR A 22 -5.52 -2.28 -2.74
N GLY A 23 -6.82 -2.19 -2.99
CA GLY A 23 -7.72 -1.29 -2.25
C GLY A 23 -7.71 -1.56 -0.75
N HIS A 24 -7.88 -2.83 -0.36
CA HIS A 24 -7.87 -3.24 1.05
C HIS A 24 -6.50 -3.03 1.70
N TRP A 25 -5.41 -3.41 1.00
CA TRP A 25 -4.05 -3.17 1.47
C TRP A 25 -3.78 -1.67 1.69
N LYS A 26 -4.11 -0.84 0.70
CA LYS A 26 -3.90 0.61 0.72
C LYS A 26 -4.62 1.27 1.89
N MET A 27 -5.88 0.89 2.15
CA MET A 27 -6.63 1.46 3.27
C MET A 27 -5.97 1.12 4.60
N ARG A 28 -5.61 -0.16 4.81
CA ARG A 28 -4.97 -0.61 6.05
C ARG A 28 -3.63 0.08 6.28
N ILE A 29 -2.72 0.04 5.32
CA ILE A 29 -1.39 0.65 5.50
C ILE A 29 -1.48 2.17 5.69
N LYS A 30 -2.43 2.86 5.03
CA LYS A 30 -2.64 4.30 5.20
C LYS A 30 -3.10 4.65 6.62
N ILE A 31 -3.90 3.81 7.27
CA ILE A 31 -4.30 4.01 8.67
C ILE A 31 -3.08 3.94 9.58
N HIS A 32 -2.20 2.95 9.40
CA HIS A 32 -0.99 2.81 10.21
C HIS A 32 0.03 3.93 9.97
N LEU A 33 0.19 4.36 8.72
CA LEU A 33 1.03 5.52 8.38
C LEU A 33 0.50 6.80 9.04
N ARG A 34 -0.83 6.98 9.14
CA ARG A 34 -1.42 8.12 9.87
C ARG A 34 -1.20 8.02 11.37
N TYR A 35 -1.41 6.85 11.94
CA TYR A 35 -1.20 6.63 13.38
C TYR A 35 0.23 6.94 13.82
N ARG A 36 1.22 6.69 12.96
CA ARG A 36 2.65 6.96 13.22
C ARG A 36 3.14 8.33 12.72
N ASP A 37 2.24 9.20 12.22
CA ASP A 37 2.61 10.50 11.64
C ASP A 37 3.61 10.40 10.46
N LEU A 38 3.53 9.30 9.69
CA LEU A 38 4.39 9.00 8.55
C LEU A 38 3.69 9.24 7.20
N LEU A 39 2.40 9.58 7.19
CA LEU A 39 1.66 9.71 5.94
C LEU A 39 2.15 10.91 5.09
N ASP A 40 2.59 11.98 5.73
CA ASP A 40 2.98 13.22 5.04
C ASP A 40 4.22 13.02 4.17
N VAL A 41 5.21 12.24 4.63
CA VAL A 41 6.41 11.89 3.85
C VAL A 41 6.10 11.01 2.63
N CYS A 42 4.92 10.37 2.59
CA CYS A 42 4.47 9.61 1.42
C CYS A 42 3.68 10.47 0.42
N ASN A 43 2.97 11.51 0.89
CA ASN A 43 2.14 12.34 0.01
C ASN A 43 2.86 13.55 -0.56
N ARG A 44 3.92 14.02 0.11
CA ARG A 44 4.65 15.23 -0.29
C ARG A 44 6.11 14.89 -0.61
N PRO A 45 6.69 15.51 -1.65
CA PRO A 45 8.13 15.46 -1.87
C PRO A 45 8.86 16.14 -0.70
N CYS A 46 10.15 15.81 -0.54
CA CYS A 46 10.97 16.38 0.52
C CYS A 46 10.99 17.92 0.43
N PRO A 47 10.66 18.65 1.50
CA PRO A 47 10.81 20.10 1.52
C PRO A 47 12.30 20.46 1.43
N SER A 48 12.65 21.36 0.51
CA SER A 48 14.02 21.84 0.30
C SER A 48 14.57 22.66 1.48
N ASP A 49 13.68 23.21 2.31
CA ASP A 49 13.99 24.31 3.23
C ASP A 49 13.84 23.89 4.70
N THR A 50 14.31 22.70 5.07
CA THR A 50 14.24 22.28 6.47
C THR A 50 15.51 22.64 7.22
N SER A 51 15.35 23.43 8.30
CA SER A 51 16.40 23.62 9.29
C SER A 51 16.92 22.26 9.77
N THR A 52 18.18 22.17 10.17
CA THR A 52 18.91 20.91 10.39
C THR A 52 18.16 19.91 11.30
N GLY A 53 17.39 20.41 12.28
CA GLY A 53 16.57 19.58 13.16
C GLY A 53 15.30 18.99 12.49
N ALA A 54 14.59 19.80 11.70
CA ALA A 54 13.41 19.35 10.96
C ALA A 54 13.78 18.38 9.83
N ALA A 55 14.93 18.61 9.18
CA ALA A 55 15.46 17.75 8.13
C ALA A 55 15.76 16.33 8.63
N ASN A 56 16.33 16.22 9.83
CA ASN A 56 16.63 14.93 10.46
C ASN A 56 15.37 14.16 10.85
N LYS A 57 14.36 14.84 11.42
CA LYS A 57 13.07 14.22 11.74
C LYS A 57 12.37 13.73 10.47
N TRP A 58 12.37 14.54 9.42
CA TRP A 58 11.81 14.17 8.11
C TRP A 58 12.52 12.96 7.50
N THR A 59 13.86 12.94 7.54
CA THR A 59 14.67 11.83 7.02
C THR A 59 14.40 10.53 7.77
N LYS A 60 14.27 10.58 9.09
CA LYS A 60 13.92 9.41 9.90
C LYS A 60 12.51 8.90 9.55
N ALA A 61 11.51 9.78 9.50
CA ALA A 61 10.15 9.43 9.14
C ALA A 61 10.06 8.84 7.73
N ARG A 62 10.83 9.38 6.77
CA ARG A 62 10.95 8.86 5.41
C ARG A 62 11.41 7.40 5.40
N PHE A 63 12.51 7.08 6.08
CA PHE A 63 13.02 5.71 6.11
C PHE A 63 12.12 4.76 6.89
N GLU A 64 11.47 5.25 7.95
CA GLU A 64 10.49 4.46 8.71
C GLU A 64 9.27 4.10 7.84
N ALA A 65 8.75 5.04 7.07
CA ALA A 65 7.66 4.81 6.13
C ALA A 65 8.05 3.78 5.05
N ILE A 66 9.26 3.88 4.49
CA ILE A 66 9.78 2.92 3.52
C ILE A 66 9.84 1.53 4.13
N ASN A 67 10.42 1.38 5.32
CA ASN A 67 10.52 0.10 6.01
C ASN A 67 9.14 -0.51 6.32
N LEU A 68 8.18 0.30 6.74
CA LEU A 68 6.81 -0.16 6.97
C LEU A 68 6.15 -0.68 5.68
N ILE A 69 6.35 0.03 4.57
CA ILE A 69 5.82 -0.38 3.27
C ILE A 69 6.50 -1.67 2.79
N THR A 70 7.83 -1.73 2.81
CA THR A 70 8.58 -2.88 2.28
C THR A 70 8.38 -4.16 3.07
N THR A 71 8.10 -4.07 4.38
CA THR A 71 7.74 -5.25 5.19
C THR A 71 6.35 -5.80 4.88
N ARG A 72 5.52 -5.06 4.15
CA ARG A 72 4.12 -5.43 3.82
C ARG A 72 3.87 -5.58 2.33
N ILE A 73 4.91 -5.88 1.57
CA ILE A 73 4.83 -6.28 0.16
C ILE A 73 5.53 -7.63 -0.03
N THR A 74 5.10 -8.41 -1.02
CA THR A 74 5.82 -9.63 -1.40
C THR A 74 7.10 -9.31 -2.18
N GLU A 75 8.01 -10.29 -2.26
CA GLU A 75 9.23 -10.18 -3.05
C GLU A 75 8.96 -9.88 -4.54
N ARG A 76 7.85 -10.41 -5.08
CA ARG A 76 7.41 -10.09 -6.44
C ARG A 76 7.10 -8.60 -6.57
N VAL A 77 6.26 -8.07 -5.69
CA VAL A 77 5.88 -6.66 -5.70
C VAL A 77 7.11 -5.78 -5.48
N PHE A 78 8.01 -6.17 -4.58
CA PHE A 78 9.29 -5.51 -4.33
C PHE A 78 10.08 -5.33 -5.63
N ARG A 79 10.28 -6.40 -6.42
CA ARG A 79 10.99 -6.33 -7.71
C ARG A 79 10.31 -5.44 -8.75
N GLU A 80 8.98 -5.41 -8.78
CA GLU A 80 8.22 -4.59 -9.74
C GLU A 80 8.28 -3.09 -9.40
N VAL A 81 8.22 -2.77 -8.10
CA VAL A 81 8.07 -1.38 -7.66
C VAL A 81 9.40 -0.74 -7.28
N ILE A 82 10.36 -1.45 -6.68
CA ILE A 82 11.58 -0.83 -6.15
C ILE A 82 12.65 -0.70 -7.24
N ASN A 83 13.32 0.44 -7.27
CA ASN A 83 14.44 0.77 -8.12
C ASN A 83 15.45 1.66 -7.37
N SER A 84 16.63 1.86 -7.95
CA SER A 84 17.69 2.70 -7.36
C SER A 84 17.25 4.13 -7.05
N LYS A 85 16.20 4.63 -7.69
CA LYS A 85 15.70 6.02 -7.51
C LYS A 85 14.67 6.16 -6.39
N ASN A 86 13.92 5.11 -6.06
CA ASN A 86 12.82 5.18 -5.10
C ASN A 86 13.10 4.48 -3.77
N ILE A 87 14.21 3.73 -3.67
CA ILE A 87 14.60 3.04 -2.44
C ILE A 87 14.85 4.02 -1.28
N GLU A 88 15.19 5.27 -1.57
CA GLU A 88 15.41 6.33 -0.58
C GLU A 88 14.27 7.37 -0.55
N ASN A 89 13.24 7.22 -1.37
CA ASN A 89 12.20 8.23 -1.52
C ASN A 89 10.80 7.60 -1.33
N SER A 90 10.25 7.78 -0.12
CA SER A 90 8.93 7.29 0.29
C SER A 90 7.81 7.80 -0.62
N HIS A 91 7.89 9.04 -1.10
CA HIS A 91 6.88 9.63 -1.97
C HIS A 91 6.88 8.98 -3.36
N LEU A 92 8.07 8.79 -3.95
CA LEU A 92 8.21 8.10 -5.24
C LEU A 92 7.81 6.62 -5.14
N LEU A 93 8.19 5.94 -4.05
CA LEU A 93 7.80 4.56 -3.79
C LEU A 93 6.28 4.42 -3.68
N TRP A 94 5.64 5.24 -2.84
CA TRP A 94 4.19 5.24 -2.63
C TRP A 94 3.41 5.55 -3.91
N SER A 95 3.91 6.51 -4.70
CA SER A 95 3.33 6.86 -6.00
C SER A 95 3.44 5.72 -7.01
N LYS A 96 4.60 5.07 -7.10
CA LYS A 96 4.82 3.95 -8.03
C LYS A 96 3.99 2.72 -7.70
N ILE A 97 3.86 2.37 -6.41
CA ILE A 97 2.95 1.29 -5.97
C ILE A 97 1.51 1.64 -6.37
N SER A 98 1.10 2.89 -6.15
CA SER A 98 -0.23 3.35 -6.52
C SER A 98 -0.45 3.33 -8.03
N GLU A 99 0.52 3.70 -8.84
CA GLU A 99 0.43 3.67 -10.30
C GLU A 99 0.33 2.24 -10.85
N GLN A 100 1.11 1.32 -10.28
CA GLN A 100 1.17 -0.08 -10.72
C GLN A 100 -0.13 -0.85 -10.42
N TYR A 101 -0.65 -0.70 -9.19
CA TYR A 101 -1.74 -1.54 -8.69
C TYR A 101 -3.09 -0.83 -8.55
N ALA A 102 -3.15 0.51 -8.60
CA ALA A 102 -4.44 1.16 -8.74
C ALA A 102 -5.04 0.86 -10.13
N SER A 103 -6.37 0.87 -10.20
CA SER A 103 -7.18 0.50 -11.38
C SER A 103 -6.95 1.34 -12.65
N LYS A 104 -5.93 2.20 -12.72
CA LYS A 104 -5.65 3.05 -13.89
C LYS A 104 -5.10 2.27 -15.08
N ARG A 105 -4.40 1.15 -14.87
CA ARG A 105 -3.84 0.35 -15.97
C ARG A 105 -4.93 -0.48 -16.67
N ALA A 106 -4.91 -0.48 -18.01
CA ALA A 106 -5.84 -1.24 -18.84
C ALA A 106 -5.87 -2.74 -18.50
N VAL A 107 -4.72 -3.32 -18.14
CA VAL A 107 -4.61 -4.73 -17.73
C VAL A 107 -5.39 -5.01 -16.44
N ASN A 108 -5.34 -4.12 -15.45
CA ASN A 108 -6.07 -4.30 -14.19
C ASN A 108 -7.58 -4.16 -14.43
N ARG A 109 -7.99 -3.22 -15.30
CA ARG A 109 -9.39 -3.11 -15.74
C ARG A 109 -9.85 -4.35 -16.50
N GLY A 110 -9.00 -4.91 -17.36
CA GLY A 110 -9.26 -6.15 -18.10
C GLY A 110 -9.45 -7.35 -17.18
N ARG A 111 -8.60 -7.52 -16.15
CA ARG A 111 -8.77 -8.59 -15.15
C ARG A 111 -10.11 -8.47 -14.41
N VAL A 112 -10.43 -7.29 -13.87
CA VAL A 112 -11.72 -7.08 -13.17
C VAL A 112 -12.90 -7.32 -14.11
N TRP A 113 -12.81 -6.91 -15.38
CA TRP A 113 -13.85 -7.17 -16.37
C TRP A 113 -14.01 -8.66 -16.66
N MET A 114 -12.92 -9.40 -16.87
CA MET A 114 -12.94 -10.85 -17.09
C MET A 114 -13.48 -11.60 -15.86
N ASP A 115 -13.02 -11.26 -14.66
CA ASP A 115 -13.50 -11.88 -13.42
C ASP A 115 -15.00 -11.61 -13.21
N ARG A 116 -15.49 -10.42 -13.62
CA ARG A 116 -16.92 -10.09 -13.58
C ARG A 116 -17.74 -10.91 -14.58
N GLN A 117 -17.21 -11.21 -15.77
CA GLN A 117 -17.90 -12.09 -16.74
C GLN A 117 -18.07 -13.52 -16.19
N LEU A 118 -17.21 -13.94 -15.26
CA LEU A 118 -17.27 -15.24 -14.61
C LEU A 118 -18.21 -15.28 -13.38
N CYS A 119 -18.74 -14.14 -12.94
CA CYS A 119 -19.75 -14.09 -11.89
C CYS A 119 -21.13 -14.45 -12.45
N PHE A 120 -21.53 -15.71 -12.29
CA PHE A 120 -22.88 -16.17 -12.59
C PHE A 120 -23.74 -16.23 -11.32
N PHE A 121 -25.03 -15.98 -11.49
CA PHE A 121 -26.01 -16.17 -10.43
C PHE A 121 -26.18 -17.66 -10.15
N ASP A 122 -25.88 -18.07 -8.92
CA ASP A 122 -25.90 -19.47 -8.47
C ASP A 122 -27.21 -19.89 -7.77
N GLY A 123 -28.24 -19.04 -7.84
CA GLY A 123 -29.50 -19.23 -7.12
C GLY A 123 -29.56 -18.54 -5.75
N ASN A 124 -28.45 -18.01 -5.25
CA ASN A 124 -28.40 -17.27 -3.99
C ASN A 124 -27.99 -15.79 -4.21
N LEU A 125 -28.93 -14.88 -3.98
CA LEU A 125 -28.72 -13.45 -4.21
C LEU A 125 -27.62 -12.86 -3.31
N GLN A 126 -27.52 -13.30 -2.05
CA GLN A 126 -26.52 -12.79 -1.12
C GLN A 126 -25.11 -13.22 -1.55
N ASN A 127 -24.94 -14.48 -1.93
CA ASN A 127 -23.67 -15.00 -2.45
C ASN A 127 -23.26 -14.27 -3.73
N TYR A 128 -24.21 -14.02 -4.64
CA TYR A 128 -23.96 -13.26 -5.87
C TYR A 128 -23.53 -11.82 -5.59
N ILE A 129 -24.23 -11.11 -4.69
CA ILE A 129 -23.88 -9.74 -4.27
C ILE A 129 -22.49 -9.71 -3.62
N ASP A 130 -22.18 -10.66 -2.75
CA ASP A 130 -20.90 -10.71 -2.05
C ASP A 130 -19.75 -11.08 -2.99
N HIS A 131 -19.97 -11.94 -3.98
CA HIS A 131 -19.02 -12.18 -5.06
C HIS A 131 -18.76 -10.92 -5.89
N CYS A 132 -19.82 -10.22 -6.32
CA CYS A 132 -19.70 -8.98 -7.06
C CYS A 132 -18.94 -7.90 -6.25
N ARG A 133 -19.19 -7.78 -4.95
CA ARG A 133 -18.47 -6.86 -4.06
C ARG A 133 -16.98 -7.20 -3.95
N LYS A 134 -16.63 -8.48 -3.84
CA LYS A 134 -15.23 -8.93 -3.79
C LYS A 134 -14.44 -8.57 -5.04
N LEU A 135 -15.08 -8.53 -6.21
CA LEU A 135 -14.42 -8.19 -7.47
C LEU A 135 -14.20 -6.68 -7.66
N MET A 136 -14.97 -5.84 -6.96
CA MET A 136 -14.91 -4.38 -7.09
C MET A 136 -13.96 -3.70 -6.07
N MET A 137 -13.39 -4.44 -5.12
CA MET A 137 -12.52 -3.94 -4.03
C MET A 137 -11.06 -4.37 -4.17
#